data_AF-A0A1M6U2Q6-F1
#
_entry.id   AF-A0A1M6U2Q6-F1
#
_cell.length_a   1.000
_cell.length_b   1.000
_cell.length_c   1.000
_cell.angle_alpha   90.00
_cell.angle_beta   90.00
_cell.angle_gamma   90.00
#
_symmetry.space_group_name_H-M   'P 1'
#
loop_
_entity.id
_entity.type
_entity.pdbx_description
1 polymer ?
#
loop_
_entity_poly.entity_id
_entity_poly.type
_entity_poly.pdbx_seq_one_letter_code
_entity_poly.pdbx_strand_id
1 'polypeptide(L)'
;MKNNITWYNKNFRFVFSPNSFIAFQIDCEFDIINSDRFLVGARQLYKYITWKNAEIVLKSAENMKTDKTTIKFRKYGKIEIYVK
;
A
#
# COMPACT_ATOMS: atom_id res chain seq x y z
N MET A 1 6.70 6.21 28.28
CA MET A 1 7.19 5.17 27.36
C MET A 1 5.98 4.40 26.83
N LYS A 2 5.54 4.65 25.59
CA LYS A 2 4.40 3.93 25.02
C LYS A 2 4.65 3.59 23.56
N ASN A 3 4.44 2.30 23.31
CA ASN A 3 4.25 1.61 22.03
C ASN A 3 5.51 1.47 21.18
N ASN A 4 6.43 0.62 21.66
CA ASN A 4 7.22 -0.22 20.76
C ASN A 4 6.23 -1.08 19.97
N ILE A 5 5.87 -0.61 18.78
CA ILE A 5 5.25 -1.43 17.73
C ILE A 5 6.27 -2.53 17.46
N THR A 6 6.09 -3.68 18.09
CA THR A 6 6.91 -4.86 17.87
C THR A 6 6.59 -5.36 16.47
N TRP A 7 7.50 -5.09 15.53
CA TRP A 7 7.51 -5.53 14.14
C TRP A 7 7.61 -7.06 14.02
N TYR A 8 6.60 -7.80 14.48
CA TYR A 8 6.57 -9.25 14.40
C TYR A 8 6.19 -9.72 12.99
N ASN A 9 7.24 -9.93 12.18
CA ASN A 9 7.53 -11.20 11.50
C ASN A 9 6.45 -11.85 10.60
N LYS A 10 5.58 -11.06 9.97
CA LYS A 10 4.99 -11.42 8.67
C LYS A 10 5.57 -10.48 7.63
N ASN A 11 6.40 -11.01 6.74
CA ASN A 11 6.91 -10.23 5.62
C ASN A 11 5.74 -10.03 4.64
N PHE A 12 5.10 -8.87 4.64
CA PHE A 12 4.03 -8.60 3.67
C PHE A 12 4.61 -8.04 2.38
N ARG A 13 4.07 -8.49 1.25
CA ARG A 13 4.31 -7.91 -0.07
C ARG A 13 3.08 -7.13 -0.51
N PHE A 14 3.26 -5.87 -0.85
CA PHE A 14 2.21 -4.99 -1.36
C PHE A 14 2.40 -4.77 -2.85
N VAL A 15 1.33 -5.00 -3.62
CA VAL A 15 1.28 -4.72 -5.06
C VAL A 15 0.19 -3.68 -5.28
N PHE A 16 0.56 -2.51 -5.81
CA PHE A 16 -0.39 -1.48 -6.16
C PHE A 16 -0.77 -1.60 -7.65
N SER A 17 -2.04 -1.36 -7.96
CA SER A 17 -2.52 -1.22 -9.34
C SER A 17 -3.42 0.01 -9.40
N PRO A 18 -3.00 1.10 -10.05
CA PRO A 18 -3.80 2.32 -10.14
C PRO A 18 -5.02 2.12 -11.05
N ASN A 19 -6.12 2.85 -10.81
CA ASN A 19 -7.33 2.75 -11.64
C ASN A 19 -7.17 3.37 -13.03
N SER A 20 -6.31 4.38 -13.15
CA SER A 20 -6.04 5.14 -14.36
C SER A 20 -4.63 5.73 -14.27
N PHE A 21 -4.19 6.47 -15.28
CA PHE A 21 -3.04 7.36 -15.14
C PHE A 21 -3.25 8.23 -13.89
N ILE A 22 -2.34 8.14 -12.93
CA ILE A 22 -2.33 9.07 -11.80
C ILE A 22 -0.94 9.70 -11.77
N ALA A 23 -0.91 11.00 -12.04
CA ALA A 23 0.26 11.81 -11.76
C ALA A 23 0.29 12.06 -10.25
N PHE A 24 1.32 11.55 -9.58
CA PHE A 24 1.56 11.86 -8.18
C PHE A 24 2.79 12.76 -8.08
N GLN A 25 2.70 13.79 -7.25
CA GLN A 25 3.87 14.58 -6.90
C GLN A 25 4.61 13.87 -5.76
N ILE A 26 5.78 13.34 -6.05
CA ILE A 26 6.66 12.71 -5.08
C ILE A 26 7.91 13.57 -5.00
N ASP A 27 8.20 14.14 -3.83
CA ASP A 27 9.49 14.79 -3.56
C ASP A 27 9.88 15.87 -4.61
N CYS A 28 8.89 16.65 -5.07
CA CYS A 28 8.99 17.70 -6.10
C CYS A 28 9.15 17.22 -7.55
N GLU A 29 9.05 15.92 -7.82
CA GLU A 29 9.03 15.33 -9.15
C GLU A 29 7.64 14.74 -9.44
N PHE A 30 7.15 14.89 -10.67
CA PHE A 30 5.91 14.25 -11.10
C PHE A 30 6.24 12.86 -11.62
N ASP A 31 5.94 11.84 -10.82
CA ASP A 31 6.04 10.47 -11.29
C ASP A 31 4.78 10.10 -12.06
N ILE A 32 4.98 9.71 -13.31
CA ILE A 32 3.94 9.14 -14.16
C ILE A 32 3.97 7.63 -13.95
N ILE A 33 2.97 7.13 -13.24
CA ILE A 33 2.76 5.69 -13.15
C ILE A 33 1.74 5.31 -14.23
N ASN A 34 2.20 4.52 -15.19
CA ASN A 34 1.30 3.81 -16.11
C ASN A 34 0.31 2.94 -15.33
N SER A 35 -0.74 2.45 -15.98
CA SER A 35 -1.73 1.54 -15.38
C SER A 35 -1.17 0.18 -14.90
N ASP A 36 0.15 0.01 -14.96
CA ASP A 36 0.83 -1.22 -14.61
C ASP A 36 0.81 -1.44 -13.11
N ARG A 37 0.72 -2.71 -12.74
CA ARG A 37 0.84 -3.12 -11.35
C ARG A 37 2.31 -3.14 -10.95
N PHE A 38 2.64 -2.64 -9.77
CA PHE A 38 4.03 -2.60 -9.29
C PHE A 38 4.13 -2.89 -7.79
N LEU A 39 5.33 -3.29 -7.36
CA LEU A 39 5.64 -3.53 -5.96
C LEU A 39 5.83 -2.21 -5.24
N VAL A 40 5.25 -2.10 -4.05
CA VAL A 40 5.37 -0.90 -3.22
C VAL A 40 5.80 -1.28 -1.81
N GLY A 41 6.72 -0.52 -1.24
CA GLY A 41 7.09 -0.70 0.16
C GLY A 41 5.96 -0.25 1.09
N ALA A 42 5.83 -0.88 2.26
CA ALA A 42 4.85 -0.49 3.29
C ALA A 42 4.91 1.03 3.59
N ARG A 43 6.13 1.58 3.68
CA ARG A 43 6.39 3.00 3.90
C ARG A 43 6.08 3.89 2.70
N GLN A 44 5.90 3.36 1.50
CA GLN A 44 5.63 4.16 0.29
C GLN A 44 4.15 4.23 -0.05
N LEU A 45 3.30 3.42 0.60
CA LEU A 45 1.85 3.38 0.35
C LEU A 45 1.19 4.78 0.42
N TYR A 46 1.60 5.61 1.37
CA TYR A 46 1.02 6.95 1.54
C TYR A 46 1.22 7.85 0.31
N LYS A 47 2.28 7.62 -0.48
CA LYS A 47 2.57 8.36 -1.72
C LYS A 47 1.48 8.14 -2.78
N TYR A 48 0.75 7.01 -2.72
CA TYR A 48 -0.24 6.62 -3.74
C TYR A 48 -1.70 6.65 -3.28
N ILE A 49 -1.96 6.42 -1.99
CA ILE A 49 -3.32 6.28 -1.47
C ILE A 49 -3.66 7.21 -0.31
N THR A 50 -2.80 8.17 0.06
CA THR A 50 -2.84 9.00 1.28
C THR A 50 -2.46 8.25 2.56
N TRP A 51 -2.03 8.98 3.59
CA TRP A 51 -1.67 8.45 4.91
C TRP A 51 -2.80 7.64 5.56
N LYS A 52 -4.03 8.18 5.56
CA LYS A 52 -5.17 7.52 6.21
C LYS A 52 -5.47 6.14 5.60
N ASN A 53 -5.44 6.04 4.28
CA ASN A 53 -5.67 4.74 3.64
C ASN A 53 -4.48 3.82 3.77
N ALA A 54 -3.25 4.34 3.77
CA ALA A 54 -2.05 3.55 4.00
C ALA A 54 -2.11 2.87 5.37
N GLU A 55 -2.53 3.58 6.42
CA GLU A 55 -2.77 2.96 7.74
C GLU A 55 -3.82 1.85 7.71
N ILE A 56 -4.91 2.03 6.96
CA ILE A 56 -5.93 0.99 6.78
C ILE A 56 -5.31 -0.25 6.15
N VAL A 57 -4.52 -0.10 5.10
CA VAL A 57 -3.85 -1.21 4.40
C VAL A 57 -2.90 -1.96 5.34
N LEU A 58 -2.10 -1.24 6.13
CA LEU A 58 -1.17 -1.84 7.07
C LEU A 58 -1.90 -2.60 8.18
N LYS A 59 -2.93 -2.00 8.78
CA LYS A 59 -3.79 -2.68 9.76
C LYS A 59 -4.49 -3.89 9.15
N SER A 60 -4.95 -3.80 7.91
CA SER A 60 -5.53 -4.95 7.21
C SER A 60 -4.51 -6.07 7.03
N ALA A 61 -3.27 -5.76 6.62
CA ALA A 61 -2.20 -6.73 6.47
C ALA A 61 -1.94 -7.50 7.79
N GLU A 62 -1.82 -6.78 8.90
CA GLU A 62 -1.59 -7.36 10.23
C GLU A 62 -2.71 -8.31 10.66
N ASN A 63 -3.95 -8.02 10.27
CA ASN A 63 -5.13 -8.81 10.60
C ASN A 63 -5.48 -9.89 9.55
N MET A 64 -4.63 -10.08 8.52
CA MET A 64 -4.87 -11.10 7.50
C MET A 64 -4.83 -12.51 8.09
N LYS A 65 -5.89 -13.27 7.82
CA LYS A 65 -6.01 -14.71 8.09
C LYS A 65 -5.79 -15.58 6.85
N THR A 66 -5.54 -14.94 5.70
CA THR A 66 -5.36 -15.57 4.39
C THR A 66 -4.04 -15.14 3.78
N ASP A 67 -3.54 -15.91 2.80
CA ASP A 67 -2.27 -15.61 2.12
C ASP A 67 -2.37 -14.39 1.20
N LYS A 68 -3.59 -14.04 0.76
CA LYS A 68 -3.88 -12.90 -0.10
C LYS A 68 -5.11 -12.13 0.38
N THR A 69 -5.01 -10.81 0.40
CA THR A 69 -6.14 -9.88 0.56
C THR A 69 -6.03 -8.78 -0.49
N THR A 70 -7.16 -8.23 -0.92
CA THR A 70 -7.20 -7.11 -1.86
C THR A 70 -8.09 -6.00 -1.32
N ILE A 71 -7.57 -4.78 -1.32
CA ILE A 71 -8.27 -3.57 -0.88
C ILE A 71 -8.44 -2.66 -2.10
N LYS A 72 -9.69 -2.29 -2.40
CA LYS A 72 -10.01 -1.43 -3.54
C LYS A 72 -10.34 -0.02 -3.05
N PHE A 73 -9.77 0.97 -3.72
CA PHE A 73 -9.99 2.38 -3.53
C PHE A 73 -10.55 3.00 -4.80
N ARG A 74 -11.79 3.51 -4.76
CA ARG A 74 -12.48 4.06 -5.94
C ARG A 74 -11.66 5.14 -6.68
N LYS A 75 -10.96 6.02 -5.95
CA LYS A 75 -10.15 7.11 -6.52
C LYS A 75 -8.74 6.68 -6.94
N TYR A 76 -8.14 5.72 -6.23
CA TYR A 76 -6.70 5.48 -6.33
C TYR A 76 -6.33 4.20 -7.09
N GLY A 77 -7.16 3.15 -7.04
CA GLY A 77 -6.77 1.84 -7.55
C GLY A 77 -7.06 0.72 -6.58
N LYS A 78 -6.26 -0.33 -6.61
CA LYS A 78 -6.31 -1.44 -5.66
C LYS A 78 -4.92 -1.76 -5.11
N ILE A 79 -4.89 -2.28 -3.90
CA ILE A 79 -3.68 -2.87 -3.29
C ILE A 79 -3.97 -4.33 -3.03
N GLU A 80 -3.10 -5.18 -3.55
CA GLU A 80 -3.04 -6.59 -3.19
C GLU A 80 -1.95 -6.78 -2.13
N ILE A 81 -2.28 -7.49 -1.07
CA ILE A 81 -1.39 -7.80 0.04
C ILE A 81 -1.18 -9.31 0.03
N TYR A 82 0.08 -9.74 0.07
CA TYR A 82 0.48 -11.14 0.10
C TYR A 82 1.33 -11.41 1.34
N VAL A 83 1.10 -12.54 2.01
CA VAL A 83 2.01 -13.07 3.03
C VAL A 83 3.22 -13.66 2.32
N LYS A 84 4.44 -13.37 2.78
CA LYS A 84 5.71 -13.89 2.26
C LYS A 84 6.28 -14.94 3.22
#